data_AF-A0A562EPR2-F1
#
_entry.id   AF-A0A562EPR2-F1
#
_cell.length_a   1.000
_cell.length_b   1.000
_cell.length_c   1.000
_cell.angle_alpha   90.00
_cell.angle_beta   90.00
_cell.angle_gamma   90.00
#
_symmetry.space_group_name_H-M   'P 1'
#
loop_
_entity.id
_entity.type
_entity.pdbx_description
1 polymer ?
#
loop_
_entity_poly.entity_id
_entity_poly.type
_entity_poly.pdbx_seq_one_letter_code
_entity_poly.pdbx_strand_id
1 'polypeptide(L)' 'MTMPRVEVITSVERRRRWSREEKERLVAASLEPGVSVSEVARSAG' A
#
# COMPACT_ATOMS: atom_id res chain seq x y z
N MET A 1 17.88 -28.89 -0.38
CA MET A 1 17.43 -27.65 0.27
C MET A 1 17.30 -26.58 -0.82
N THR A 2 16.09 -26.28 -1.30
CA THR A 2 15.88 -25.27 -2.34
C THR A 2 15.76 -23.89 -1.69
N MET A 3 16.61 -22.94 -2.09
CA MET A 3 16.55 -21.57 -1.60
C MET A 3 15.33 -20.85 -2.21
N PRO A 4 14.54 -20.10 -1.41
CA PRO A 4 13.46 -19.28 -1.94
C PRO A 4 14.02 -18.19 -2.86
N ARG A 5 13.35 -17.96 -3.99
CA ARG A 5 13.71 -16.90 -4.94
C ARG A 5 13.43 -15.54 -4.31
N VAL A 6 14.46 -14.68 -4.24
CA VAL A 6 14.32 -13.28 -3.82
C VAL A 6 14.22 -12.43 -5.08
N GLU A 7 13.10 -11.73 -5.25
CA GLU A 7 12.91 -10.75 -6.31
C GLU A 7 13.22 -9.35 -5.79
N VAL A 8 14.22 -8.71 -6.37
CA VAL A 8 14.61 -7.33 -6.06
C VAL A 8 14.00 -6.42 -7.11
N ILE A 9 13.01 -5.62 -6.71
CA ILE A 9 12.37 -4.64 -7.60
C ILE A 9 13.29 -3.41 -7.70
N THR A 10 14.04 -3.31 -8.80
CA THR A 10 14.99 -2.21 -9.06
C THR A 10 14.37 -1.03 -9.83
N SER A 11 13.08 -1.08 -10.15
CA SER A 11 12.39 -0.01 -10.88
C SER A 11 12.19 1.22 -9.99
N VAL A 12 12.23 2.42 -10.59
CA VAL A 12 11.74 3.65 -9.95
C VAL A 12 10.22 3.61 -9.98
N GLU A 13 9.62 2.69 -9.22
CA GLU A 13 8.20 2.80 -8.94
C GLU A 13 8.01 4.08 -8.11
N ARG A 14 7.33 5.07 -8.68
CA ARG A 14 7.10 6.33 -7.96
C ARG A 14 6.31 5.99 -6.70
N ARG A 15 6.98 6.06 -5.53
CA ARG A 15 6.30 6.07 -4.24
C ARG A 15 5.17 7.08 -4.36
N ARG A 16 3.93 6.61 -4.20
CA ARG A 16 2.76 7.49 -4.23
C ARG A 16 2.99 8.59 -3.20
N ARG A 17 3.00 9.83 -3.67
CA ARG A 17 3.11 11.00 -2.82
C ARG A 17 1.70 11.39 -2.46
N TRP A 18 1.34 11.14 -1.22
CA TRP A 18 0.12 11.63 -0.63
C TRP A 18 0.40 12.97 0.04
N SER A 19 -0.45 13.95 -0.20
CA SER A 19 -0.61 15.05 0.74
C SER A 19 -1.00 14.50 2.12
N ARG A 20 -0.82 15.33 3.15
CA ARG A 20 -1.21 14.96 4.51
C ARG A 20 -2.70 14.61 4.58
N GLU A 21 -3.54 15.43 3.96
CA GLU A 21 -4.99 15.25 3.96
C GLU A 21 -5.41 13.95 3.27
N GLU A 22 -4.81 13.61 2.12
CA GLU A 22 -5.06 12.33 1.47
C GLU A 22 -4.63 11.15 2.34
N LYS A 23 -3.48 11.26 3.01
CA LYS A 23 -3.02 10.22 3.93
C LYS A 23 -3.98 10.03 5.10
N GLU A 24 -4.48 11.13 5.68
CA GLU A 24 -5.46 11.08 6.77
C GLU A 24 -6.75 10.38 6.33
N ARG A 25 -7.25 10.67 5.11
CA ARG A 25 -8.40 9.96 4.54
C ARG A 25 -8.16 8.46 4.37
N LEU A 26 -6.99 8.07 3.85
CA LEU A 26 -6.65 6.67 3.64
C LEU A 26 -6.51 5.90 4.96
N VAL A 27 -5.94 6.54 5.98
CA VAL A 27 -5.83 5.96 7.33
C VAL A 27 -7.21 5.79 7.94
N ALA A 28 -8.08 6.82 7.87
CA ALA A 28 -9.45 6.73 8.38
C ALA A 28 -10.21 5.58 7.71
N ALA A 29 -10.17 5.49 6.37
CA ALA A 29 -10.81 4.40 5.63
C ALA A 29 -10.28 3.01 6.01
N SER A 30 -9.00 2.90 6.35
CA SER A 30 -8.38 1.63 6.76
C SER A 30 -8.73 1.21 8.19
N LEU A 31 -9.29 2.10 9.01
CA LEU A 31 -9.70 1.83 10.39
C LEU A 31 -11.17 1.42 10.50
N GLU A 32 -11.94 1.52 9.42
CA GLU A 32 -13.34 1.11 9.41
C GLU A 32 -13.47 -0.40 9.69
N PRO A 33 -14.42 -0.82 10.55
CA PRO A 33 -14.60 -2.24 10.87
C PRO A 33 -14.87 -3.09 9.64
N GLY A 34 -14.15 -4.21 9.52
CA GLY A 34 -14.33 -5.15 8.41
C GLY A 34 -13.61 -4.76 7.11
N VAL A 35 -12.94 -3.60 7.07
CA VAL A 35 -12.15 -3.17 5.92
C VAL A 35 -10.75 -3.77 5.95
N SER A 36 -10.27 -4.25 4.80
CA SER A 36 -8.89 -4.69 4.63
C SER A 36 -7.98 -3.53 4.23
N VAL A 37 -6.87 -3.32 4.95
CA VAL A 37 -5.84 -2.34 4.58
C VAL A 37 -5.32 -2.55 3.15
N SER A 38 -5.19 -3.81 2.73
CA SER A 38 -4.73 -4.14 1.37
C SER A 38 -5.77 -3.78 0.30
N GLU A 39 -7.05 -3.85 0.63
CA GLU A 39 -8.14 -3.44 -0.26
C GLU A 39 -8.15 -1.92 -0.44
N VAL A 40 -8.04 -1.16 0.66
CA VAL A 40 -7.92 0.31 0.61
C VAL A 40 -6.70 0.72 -0.23
N ALA A 41 -5.56 0.07 -0.02
CA ALA A 41 -4.33 0.37 -0.76
C ALA A 41 -4.46 0.15 -2.28
N ARG A 42 -5.14 -0.92 -2.71
CA ARG A 42 -5.39 -1.21 -4.14
C ARG A 42 -6.38 -0.25 -4.77
N SER A 43 -7.43 0.13 -4.04
CA SER A 43 -8.42 1.10 -4.51
C SER A 43 -7.85 2.51 -4.64
N ALA A 44 -6.79 2.83 -3.88
CA ALA A 44 -6.07 4.09 -3.90
C ALA A 44 -5.05 4.21 -5.06
N GLY A 45 -5.10 3.32 -6.05
CA GLY A 45 -4.20 3.25 -7.21
C GLY A 45 -2.98 2.38 -6.96
#